data_AF-A0A348PEX3-F1
#
_entry.id   AF-A0A348PEX3-F1
#
_cell.length_a   1.000
_cell.length_b   1.000
_cell.length_c   1.000
_cell.angle_alpha   90.00
_cell.angle_beta   90.00
_cell.angle_gamma   90.00
#
_symmetry.space_group_name_H-M   'P 1'
#
loop_
_entity.id
_entity.type
_entity.pdbx_description
1 polymer ?
#
loop_
_entity_poly.entity_id
_entity_poly.type
_entity_poly.pdbx_seq_one_letter_code
_entity_poly.pdbx_strand_id
1 'polypeptide(L)'
;RLGAVVVSDACEAADQHHTLARLSLARVVCVPVELGNRFFGLLYLADGGAFRTPLEPVAALVRSVAAVAALALANMERLRVNAQLEAEQRAMFDGTMHALIATIDAKDPYTRGHSARVADFAHLLASHAGMNEVDAGRARLCGLVHDIGKIGVSEDVLRKPGKLSDEEFQQIAAHPVIGHDILRGIPQMSDILCGVMHHHERFGGGGYPHGISGERIPLLGRLISIADALDAMTTNRTYRSARPMSAALE
;
A
#
# COMPACT_ATOMS: atom_id res chain seq x y z
N ARG A 1 -8.15 33.87 -28.69
CA ARG A 1 -8.42 32.85 -29.73
C ARG A 1 -7.26 32.91 -30.72
N LEU A 2 -6.33 31.96 -30.66
CA LEU A 2 -5.30 31.83 -31.69
C LEU A 2 -6.00 31.26 -32.93
N GLY A 3 -6.11 32.05 -34.00
CA GLY A 3 -6.63 31.60 -35.28
C GLY A 3 -5.68 30.62 -35.95
N ALA A 4 -6.20 29.80 -36.86
CA ALA A 4 -5.35 28.93 -37.69
C ALA A 4 -4.36 29.80 -38.48
N VAL A 5 -3.07 29.48 -38.39
CA VAL A 5 -2.02 30.16 -39.16
C VAL A 5 -1.69 29.29 -40.36
N VAL A 6 -1.84 29.84 -41.55
CA VAL A 6 -1.45 29.22 -42.83
C VAL A 6 -0.10 29.83 -43.23
N VAL A 7 0.92 28.99 -43.45
CA VAL A 7 2.26 29.41 -43.89
C VAL A 7 2.57 28.72 -45.21
N SER A 8 3.10 29.47 -46.19
CA SER A 8 3.55 28.96 -47.49
C SER A 8 4.96 29.43 -47.86
N ASP A 9 5.86 28.45 -47.90
CA ASP A 9 7.15 28.21 -48.62
C ASP A 9 8.45 29.06 -48.47
N ALA A 10 9.59 28.34 -48.39
CA ALA A 10 10.85 28.45 -49.17
C ALA A 10 12.16 27.99 -48.45
N CYS A 11 12.89 27.06 -49.09
CA CYS A 11 14.36 26.97 -49.25
C CYS A 11 15.21 25.87 -48.56
N GLU A 12 16.22 25.45 -49.34
CA GLU A 12 17.09 24.26 -49.30
C GLU A 12 18.20 24.29 -48.23
N ALA A 13 18.42 23.18 -47.52
CA ALA A 13 19.77 22.76 -47.05
C ALA A 13 19.79 21.31 -46.57
N ALA A 14 20.93 20.66 -46.77
CA ALA A 14 21.10 19.24 -46.54
C ALA A 14 21.70 18.89 -45.16
N ASP A 15 20.96 18.17 -44.28
CA ASP A 15 21.50 17.00 -43.58
C ASP A 15 20.41 16.08 -42.96
N GLN A 16 20.71 14.80 -42.73
CA GLN A 16 19.86 13.61 -42.45
C GLN A 16 18.91 13.65 -41.22
N HIS A 17 18.15 14.73 -41.05
CA HIS A 17 16.91 14.77 -40.29
C HIS A 17 15.78 15.19 -41.25
N HIS A 18 14.62 14.54 -41.17
CA HIS A 18 13.42 14.96 -41.93
C HIS A 18 12.84 16.23 -41.29
N THR A 19 13.56 17.33 -41.39
CA THR A 19 13.12 18.65 -40.93
C THR A 19 12.03 19.17 -41.88
N LEU A 20 11.04 19.91 -41.37
CA LEU A 20 9.98 20.56 -42.17
C LEU A 20 10.53 21.33 -43.39
N ALA A 21 11.76 21.85 -43.29
CA ALA A 21 12.48 22.56 -44.36
C ALA A 21 12.80 21.72 -45.62
N ARG A 22 12.76 20.38 -45.54
CA ARG A 22 13.07 19.47 -46.67
C ARG A 22 11.83 18.83 -47.30
N LEU A 23 10.65 19.05 -46.73
CA LEU A 23 9.40 18.61 -47.33
C LEU A 23 8.96 19.69 -48.32
N SER A 24 8.70 19.34 -49.58
CA SER A 24 8.00 20.24 -50.51
C SER A 24 6.58 20.40 -50.00
N LEU A 25 6.32 21.43 -49.19
CA LEU A 25 5.03 21.67 -48.53
C LEU A 25 4.18 22.62 -49.37
N ALA A 26 3.08 22.13 -49.93
CA ALA A 26 2.16 22.97 -50.69
C ALA A 26 1.10 23.60 -49.78
N ARG A 27 0.60 22.85 -48.78
CA ARG A 27 -0.48 23.30 -47.88
C ARG A 27 -0.34 22.71 -46.49
N VAL A 28 -0.79 23.47 -45.50
CA VAL A 28 -0.65 23.14 -44.08
C VAL A 28 -1.92 23.50 -43.30
N VAL A 29 -2.31 22.62 -42.37
CA VAL A 29 -3.29 22.87 -41.33
C VAL A 29 -2.61 22.69 -39.98
N CYS A 30 -2.65 23.71 -39.15
CA CYS A 30 -2.13 23.68 -37.79
C CYS A 30 -3.25 24.05 -36.81
N VAL A 31 -3.49 23.21 -35.81
CA VAL A 31 -4.55 23.41 -34.82
C VAL A 31 -3.98 23.20 -33.42
N PRO A 32 -4.32 24.05 -32.43
CA PRO A 32 -3.95 23.80 -31.05
C PRO A 32 -4.64 22.56 -30.48
N VAL A 33 -3.86 21.75 -29.76
CA VAL A 33 -4.35 20.68 -28.89
C VAL A 33 -4.52 21.30 -27.52
N GLU A 34 -5.74 21.74 -27.21
CA GLU A 34 -6.06 22.45 -25.97
C GLU A 34 -7.39 21.96 -25.37
N LEU A 35 -7.49 22.02 -24.04
CA LEU A 35 -8.71 21.70 -23.29
C LEU A 35 -8.95 22.79 -22.23
N GLY A 36 -10.02 23.57 -22.41
CA GLY A 36 -10.25 24.76 -21.57
C GLY A 36 -9.12 25.78 -21.71
N ASN A 37 -8.47 26.14 -20.60
CA ASN A 37 -7.33 27.06 -20.59
C ASN A 37 -5.97 26.36 -20.74
N ARG A 38 -5.95 25.04 -20.96
CA ARG A 38 -4.74 24.24 -20.95
C ARG A 38 -4.29 23.87 -22.36
N PHE A 39 -3.06 24.24 -22.70
CA PHE A 39 -2.42 23.95 -23.97
C PHE A 39 -1.48 22.75 -23.85
N PHE A 40 -1.64 21.76 -24.72
CA PHE A 40 -0.82 20.55 -24.74
C PHE A 40 0.16 20.50 -25.93
N GLY A 41 -0.08 21.31 -26.96
CA GLY A 41 0.76 21.34 -28.15
C GLY A 41 -0.02 21.72 -29.41
N LEU A 42 0.59 21.46 -30.57
CA LEU A 42 -0.01 21.71 -31.89
C LEU A 42 -0.15 20.37 -32.63
N LEU A 43 -1.29 20.18 -33.30
CA LEU A 43 -1.47 19.13 -34.28
C LEU A 43 -1.24 19.73 -35.67
N TYR A 44 -0.23 19.19 -36.35
CA TYR A 44 0.23 19.66 -37.64
C TYR A 44 -0.09 18.63 -38.72
N LEU A 45 -0.81 19.05 -39.75
CA LEU A 45 -1.08 18.28 -40.95
C LEU A 45 -0.52 19.02 -42.16
N ALA A 46 0.38 18.36 -42.89
CA ALA A 46 1.05 18.90 -44.07
C ALA A 46 0.76 18.06 -45.30
N ASP A 47 0.64 18.74 -46.44
CA ASP A 47 0.48 18.13 -47.76
C ASP A 47 1.56 18.66 -48.72
N GLY A 48 2.19 17.75 -49.46
CA GLY A 48 3.14 18.08 -50.52
C GLY A 48 2.55 18.28 -51.91
N GLY A 49 1.24 18.52 -52.00
CA GLY A 49 0.52 18.79 -53.25
C GLY A 49 -0.31 17.62 -53.79
N ALA A 50 -0.47 16.55 -53.00
CA ALA A 50 -1.20 15.35 -53.40
C ALA A 50 -2.71 15.44 -53.10
N PHE A 51 -3.11 16.21 -52.08
CA PHE A 51 -4.53 16.34 -51.74
C PHE A 51 -5.25 17.28 -52.74
N ARG A 52 -6.48 16.96 -53.13
CA ARG A 52 -7.34 17.86 -53.93
C ARG A 52 -8.51 18.46 -53.13
N THR A 53 -8.67 18.04 -51.88
CA THR A 53 -9.73 18.48 -50.98
C THR A 53 -9.54 19.94 -50.57
N PRO A 54 -10.62 20.74 -50.44
CA PRO A 54 -10.58 22.05 -49.80
C PRO A 54 -10.02 21.96 -48.37
N LEU A 55 -9.40 23.03 -47.88
CA LEU A 55 -8.77 23.02 -46.56
C LEU A 55 -9.79 23.14 -45.42
N GLU A 56 -10.98 23.72 -45.62
CA GLU A 56 -11.95 23.89 -44.53
C GLU A 56 -12.45 22.56 -43.94
N PRO A 57 -12.88 21.55 -44.73
CA PRO A 57 -13.29 20.25 -44.19
C PRO A 57 -12.14 19.52 -43.50
N VAL A 58 -10.92 19.64 -44.04
CA VAL A 58 -9.70 19.05 -43.44
C VAL A 58 -9.42 19.72 -42.10
N ALA A 59 -9.50 21.05 -42.02
CA ALA A 59 -9.30 21.78 -40.78
C ALA A 59 -10.38 21.47 -39.73
N ALA A 60 -11.63 21.23 -40.14
CA ALA A 60 -12.67 20.77 -39.23
C ALA A 60 -12.37 19.39 -38.64
N LEU A 61 -11.94 18.44 -39.47
CA LEU A 61 -11.52 17.11 -39.02
C LEU A 61 -10.31 17.19 -38.07
N VAL A 62 -9.27 17.94 -38.44
CA VAL A 62 -8.06 18.13 -37.61
C VAL A 62 -8.42 18.77 -36.28
N ARG A 63 -9.38 19.71 -36.23
CA ARG A 63 -9.92 20.25 -34.97
C ARG A 63 -10.59 19.19 -34.10
N SER A 64 -11.42 18.33 -34.68
CA SER A 64 -12.03 17.23 -33.93
C SER A 64 -10.99 16.25 -33.39
N VAL A 65 -9.99 15.90 -34.20
CA VAL A 65 -8.87 15.04 -33.76
C VAL A 65 -8.06 15.73 -32.65
N ALA A 66 -7.75 17.02 -32.79
CA ALA A 66 -7.03 17.79 -31.77
C ALA A 66 -7.81 17.86 -30.44
N ALA A 67 -9.14 18.02 -30.49
CA ALA A 67 -9.98 18.01 -29.30
C ALA A 67 -9.97 16.64 -28.59
N VAL A 68 -10.09 15.54 -29.34
CA VAL A 68 -10.00 14.18 -28.79
C VAL A 68 -8.60 13.91 -28.21
N ALA A 69 -7.55 14.35 -28.91
CA ALA A 69 -6.17 14.25 -28.42
C ALA A 69 -5.97 15.04 -27.12
N ALA A 70 -6.51 16.26 -27.03
CA ALA A 70 -6.43 17.08 -25.83
C ALA A 70 -7.10 16.39 -24.61
N LEU A 71 -8.28 15.79 -24.82
CA LEU A 71 -8.95 15.02 -23.77
C LEU A 71 -8.15 13.78 -23.36
N ALA A 72 -7.60 13.04 -24.32
CA ALA A 72 -6.79 11.86 -24.04
C ALA A 72 -5.53 12.22 -23.23
N LEU A 73 -4.82 13.28 -23.63
CA LEU A 73 -3.64 13.77 -22.92
C LEU A 73 -3.99 14.23 -21.50
N ALA A 74 -5.09 14.98 -21.33
CA ALA A 74 -5.56 15.39 -20.01
C ALA A 74 -5.88 14.18 -19.11
N ASN A 75 -6.55 13.16 -19.65
CA ASN A 75 -6.87 11.94 -18.90
C ASN A 75 -5.61 11.15 -18.52
N MET A 76 -4.65 11.01 -19.44
CA MET A 76 -3.38 10.34 -19.16
C MET A 76 -2.61 11.03 -18.03
N GLU A 77 -2.58 12.36 -18.03
CA GLU A 77 -1.92 13.10 -16.95
C GLU A 77 -2.65 12.95 -15.62
N ARG A 78 -3.99 13.00 -15.60
CA ARG A 78 -4.78 12.72 -14.40
C ARG A 78 -4.52 11.31 -13.86
N LEU A 79 -4.44 10.30 -14.73
CA LEU A 79 -4.12 8.93 -14.32
C LEU A 79 -2.73 8.83 -13.70
N ARG A 80 -1.73 9.53 -14.27
CA ARG A 80 -0.37 9.58 -13.70
C ARG A 80 -0.35 10.23 -12.33
N VAL A 81 -1.00 11.39 -12.19
CA VAL A 81 -1.07 12.10 -10.90
C VAL A 81 -1.81 11.26 -9.85
N ASN A 82 -2.93 10.63 -10.22
CA ASN A 82 -3.65 9.74 -9.31
C ASN A 82 -2.80 8.54 -8.88
N ALA A 83 -2.10 7.88 -9.82
CA ALA A 83 -1.21 6.77 -9.50
C ALA A 83 -0.06 7.19 -8.57
N GLN A 84 0.49 8.40 -8.77
CA GLN A 84 1.51 8.95 -7.88
C GLN A 84 0.95 9.24 -6.48
N LEU A 85 -0.23 9.87 -6.38
CA LEU A 85 -0.90 10.12 -5.10
C LEU A 85 -1.19 8.81 -4.35
N GLU A 86 -1.66 7.78 -5.04
CA GLU A 86 -1.88 6.46 -4.44
C GLU A 86 -0.58 5.84 -3.92
N ALA A 87 0.51 5.96 -4.68
CA ALA A 87 1.81 5.47 -4.27
C ALA A 87 2.36 6.23 -3.04
N GLU A 88 2.22 7.55 -3.01
CA GLU A 88 2.60 8.40 -1.88
C GLU A 88 1.78 8.07 -0.63
N GLN A 89 0.46 7.89 -0.77
CA GLN A 89 -0.41 7.48 0.33
C GLN A 89 -0.03 6.11 0.90
N ARG A 90 0.27 5.13 0.03
CA ARG A 90 0.76 3.81 0.47
C ARG A 90 2.09 3.92 1.21
N ALA A 91 3.04 4.66 0.66
CA ALA A 91 4.34 4.86 1.28
C ALA A 91 4.24 5.56 2.65
N MET A 92 3.37 6.56 2.78
CA MET A 92 3.10 7.24 4.05
C MET A 92 2.47 6.29 5.08
N PHE A 93 1.50 5.47 4.65
CA PHE A 93 0.88 4.47 5.52
C PHE A 93 1.90 3.44 6.01
N ASP A 94 2.68 2.84 5.09
CA ASP A 94 3.71 1.87 5.43
C ASP A 94 4.77 2.47 6.35
N GLY A 95 5.22 3.70 6.08
CA GLY A 95 6.16 4.42 6.94
C GLY A 95 5.62 4.68 8.34
N THR A 96 4.34 5.04 8.45
CA THR A 96 3.66 5.25 9.75
C THR A 96 3.54 3.94 10.52
N MET A 97 3.21 2.84 9.83
CA MET A 97 3.13 1.51 10.43
C MET A 97 4.48 1.04 10.94
N HIS A 98 5.54 1.21 10.14
CA HIS A 98 6.90 0.92 10.57
C HIS A 98 7.32 1.74 11.80
N ALA A 99 6.95 3.02 11.85
CA ALA A 99 7.22 3.86 13.02
C ALA A 99 6.47 3.37 14.28
N LEU A 100 5.21 2.96 14.15
CA LEU A 100 4.43 2.38 15.25
C LEU A 100 5.06 1.09 15.76
N ILE A 101 5.42 0.18 14.86
CA ILE A 101 6.07 -1.10 15.20
C ILE A 101 7.41 -0.86 15.88
N ALA A 102 8.24 0.05 15.33
CA ALA A 102 9.52 0.42 15.92
C ALA A 102 9.37 1.03 17.31
N THR A 103 8.27 1.75 17.56
CA THR A 103 7.95 2.33 18.87
C THR A 103 7.64 1.23 19.90
N ILE A 104 6.88 0.19 19.51
CA ILE A 104 6.65 -0.98 20.37
C ILE A 104 7.97 -1.67 20.68
N ASP A 105 8.77 -1.97 19.66
CA ASP A 105 10.07 -2.65 19.79
C ASP A 105 11.08 -1.85 20.63
N ALA A 106 10.99 -0.52 20.63
CA ALA A 106 11.81 0.33 21.50
C ALA A 106 11.37 0.23 22.97
N LYS A 107 10.06 0.13 23.22
CA LYS A 107 9.49 0.02 24.58
C LYS A 107 9.73 -1.35 25.20
N ASP A 108 9.61 -2.39 24.38
CA ASP A 108 9.88 -3.78 24.73
C ASP A 108 11.11 -4.27 23.92
N PRO A 109 12.35 -3.94 24.34
CA PRO A 109 13.58 -4.28 23.60
C PRO A 109 13.74 -5.77 23.28
N TYR A 110 12.97 -6.58 24.00
CA TYR A 110 12.87 -8.00 23.86
C TYR A 110 12.16 -8.49 22.60
N THR A 111 11.19 -7.71 22.10
CA THR A 111 10.40 -8.04 20.92
C THR A 111 11.05 -7.55 19.64
N ARG A 112 12.32 -7.13 19.63
CA ARG A 112 12.94 -6.61 18.41
C ARG A 112 12.87 -7.64 17.27
N GLY A 113 12.08 -7.31 16.24
CA GLY A 113 11.79 -8.19 15.11
C GLY A 113 10.86 -9.38 15.41
N HIS A 114 10.33 -9.52 16.63
CA HIS A 114 9.30 -10.50 17.01
C HIS A 114 8.04 -10.29 16.18
N SER A 115 7.48 -9.08 16.18
CA SER A 115 6.27 -8.78 15.41
C SER A 115 6.45 -9.05 13.92
N ALA A 116 7.65 -8.82 13.38
CA ALA A 116 7.98 -9.16 11.99
C ALA A 116 7.95 -10.68 11.74
N ARG A 117 8.58 -11.48 12.62
CA ARG A 117 8.57 -12.95 12.50
C ARG A 117 7.17 -13.54 12.70
N VAL A 118 6.41 -13.04 13.68
CA VAL A 118 5.00 -13.42 13.89
C VAL A 118 4.16 -13.08 12.68
N ALA A 119 4.35 -11.91 12.08
CA ALA A 119 3.68 -11.52 10.84
C ALA A 119 3.98 -12.49 9.68
N ASP A 120 5.26 -12.84 9.50
CA ASP A 120 5.67 -13.75 8.42
C ASP A 120 5.13 -15.17 8.67
N PHE A 121 5.16 -15.66 9.91
CA PHE A 121 4.53 -16.94 10.28
C PHE A 121 3.01 -16.91 10.07
N ALA A 122 2.33 -15.84 10.48
CA ALA A 122 0.89 -15.70 10.31
C ALA A 122 0.49 -15.69 8.83
N HIS A 123 1.27 -15.01 7.98
CA HIS A 123 1.09 -15.02 6.54
C HIS A 123 1.24 -16.43 5.97
N LEU A 124 2.34 -17.11 6.30
CA LEU A 124 2.59 -18.48 5.83
C LEU A 124 1.51 -19.45 6.28
N LEU A 125 1.07 -19.37 7.53
CA LEU A 125 -0.02 -20.21 8.07
C LEU A 125 -1.34 -19.95 7.34
N ALA A 126 -1.70 -18.68 7.09
CA ALA A 126 -2.90 -18.33 6.35
C ALA A 126 -2.86 -18.86 4.90
N SER A 127 -1.74 -18.66 4.20
CA SER A 127 -1.56 -19.14 2.83
C SER A 127 -1.65 -20.67 2.74
N HIS A 128 -1.02 -21.39 3.68
CA HIS A 128 -1.10 -22.86 3.72
C HIS A 128 -2.49 -23.38 4.13
N ALA A 129 -3.26 -22.58 4.88
CA ALA A 129 -4.65 -22.88 5.20
C ALA A 129 -5.63 -22.65 4.03
N GLY A 130 -5.12 -22.24 2.85
CA GLY A 130 -5.93 -22.02 1.64
C GLY A 130 -6.60 -20.65 1.57
N MET A 131 -6.17 -19.69 2.39
CA MET A 131 -6.66 -18.30 2.32
C MET A 131 -6.09 -17.61 1.09
N ASN A 132 -6.85 -16.68 0.50
CA ASN A 132 -6.35 -15.87 -0.61
C ASN A 132 -5.29 -14.86 -0.13
N GLU A 133 -4.54 -14.27 -1.06
CA GLU A 133 -3.46 -13.33 -0.75
C GLU A 133 -3.92 -12.10 0.06
N VAL A 134 -5.14 -11.63 -0.15
CA VAL A 134 -5.69 -10.49 0.61
C VAL A 134 -5.87 -10.87 2.07
N ASP A 135 -6.43 -12.04 2.34
CA ASP A 135 -6.65 -12.55 3.70
C ASP A 135 -5.35 -12.98 4.39
N ALA A 136 -4.41 -13.55 3.65
CA ALA A 136 -3.06 -13.83 4.15
C ALA A 136 -2.29 -12.54 4.45
N GLY A 137 -2.48 -11.48 3.66
CA GLY A 137 -1.97 -10.14 3.93
C GLY A 137 -2.58 -9.53 5.19
N ARG A 138 -3.88 -9.75 5.46
CA ARG A 138 -4.53 -9.35 6.72
C ARG A 138 -3.92 -10.08 7.92
N ALA A 139 -3.65 -11.38 7.82
CA ALA A 139 -2.97 -12.13 8.87
C ALA A 139 -1.56 -11.58 9.14
N ARG A 140 -0.81 -11.26 8.08
CA ARG A 140 0.50 -10.61 8.19
C ARG A 140 0.41 -9.28 8.95
N LEU A 141 -0.49 -8.40 8.51
CA LEU A 141 -0.68 -7.09 9.12
C LEU A 141 -1.09 -7.21 10.59
N CYS A 142 -2.00 -8.15 10.91
CA CYS A 142 -2.40 -8.43 12.28
C CYS A 142 -1.21 -8.87 13.15
N GLY A 143 -0.34 -9.74 12.64
CA GLY A 143 0.87 -10.17 13.36
C GLY A 143 1.84 -9.02 13.64
N LEU A 144 1.97 -8.05 12.72
CA LEU A 144 2.84 -6.89 12.93
C LEU A 144 2.41 -6.01 14.10
N VAL A 145 1.10 -5.92 14.37
CA VAL A 145 0.54 -4.98 15.35
C VAL A 145 -0.18 -5.63 16.53
N HIS A 146 -0.18 -6.96 16.64
CA HIS A 146 -0.92 -7.68 17.69
C HIS A 146 -0.61 -7.16 19.11
N ASP A 147 0.65 -6.77 19.32
CA ASP A 147 1.20 -6.32 20.60
C ASP A 147 1.23 -4.79 20.79
N ILE A 148 0.63 -3.98 19.90
CA ILE A 148 0.65 -2.50 20.00
C ILE A 148 0.12 -1.97 21.34
N GLY A 149 -0.80 -2.71 21.96
CA GLY A 149 -1.34 -2.34 23.27
C GLY A 149 -0.35 -2.41 24.43
N LYS A 150 0.83 -3.04 24.26
CA LYS A 150 1.90 -3.02 25.28
C LYS A 150 2.40 -1.61 25.58
N ILE A 151 2.08 -0.62 24.73
CA ILE A 151 2.29 0.79 25.02
C ILE A 151 1.52 1.27 26.27
N GLY A 152 0.45 0.58 26.69
CA GLY A 152 -0.28 0.87 27.91
C GLY A 152 0.27 0.16 29.17
N VAL A 153 1.25 -0.72 29.04
CA VAL A 153 1.81 -1.51 30.17
C VAL A 153 3.05 -0.82 30.74
N SER A 154 3.23 -0.83 32.06
CA SER A 154 4.44 -0.27 32.71
C SER A 154 5.71 -1.00 32.26
N GLU A 155 6.82 -0.26 32.07
CA GLU A 155 8.13 -0.85 31.75
C GLU A 155 8.63 -1.79 32.86
N ASP A 156 8.35 -1.46 34.13
CA ASP A 156 8.76 -2.28 35.27
C ASP A 156 8.10 -3.66 35.23
N VAL A 157 6.84 -3.73 34.77
CA VAL A 157 6.09 -4.98 34.61
C VAL A 157 6.59 -5.75 33.38
N LEU A 158 6.78 -5.08 32.24
CA LEU A 158 7.28 -5.71 31.02
C LEU A 158 8.69 -6.29 31.19
N ARG A 159 9.55 -5.63 31.99
CA ARG A 159 10.95 -6.03 32.19
C ARG A 159 11.19 -6.81 33.48
N LYS A 160 10.13 -7.13 34.25
CA LYS A 160 10.27 -7.80 35.54
C LYS A 160 10.94 -9.17 35.40
N PRO A 161 12.06 -9.43 36.10
CA PRO A 161 12.63 -10.77 36.15
C PRO A 161 11.77 -11.66 37.06
N GLY A 162 11.29 -12.79 36.52
CA GLY A 162 10.57 -13.81 37.29
C GLY A 162 9.05 -13.79 37.09
N LYS A 163 8.32 -14.28 38.09
CA LYS A 163 6.85 -14.35 38.02
C LYS A 163 6.21 -13.00 38.30
N LEU A 164 5.15 -12.70 37.57
CA LEU A 164 4.29 -11.54 37.80
C LEU A 164 3.32 -11.83 38.95
N SER A 165 2.93 -10.78 39.69
CA SER A 165 1.74 -10.83 40.56
C SER A 165 0.47 -10.85 39.71
N ASP A 166 -0.67 -11.12 40.34
CA ASP A 166 -1.95 -11.14 39.64
C ASP A 166 -2.30 -9.75 39.08
N GLU A 167 -1.99 -8.68 39.82
CA GLU A 167 -2.19 -7.29 39.37
C GLU A 167 -1.29 -6.93 38.18
N GLU A 168 -0.01 -7.34 38.22
CA GLU A 168 0.93 -7.13 37.12
C GLU A 168 0.52 -7.92 35.87
N PHE A 169 0.05 -9.16 36.06
CA PHE A 169 -0.48 -9.97 34.97
C PHE A 169 -1.72 -9.34 34.35
N GLN A 170 -2.64 -8.77 35.14
CA GLN A 170 -3.81 -8.06 34.63
C GLN A 170 -3.43 -6.86 33.76
N GLN A 171 -2.36 -6.14 34.10
CA GLN A 171 -1.85 -5.05 33.24
C GLN A 171 -1.41 -5.58 31.88
N ILE A 172 -0.67 -6.69 31.85
CA ILE A 172 -0.29 -7.32 30.57
C ILE A 172 -1.53 -7.83 29.85
N ALA A 173 -2.45 -8.51 30.52
CA ALA A 173 -3.64 -9.10 29.91
C ALA A 173 -4.61 -8.06 29.31
N ALA A 174 -4.47 -6.78 29.66
CA ALA A 174 -5.23 -5.69 29.08
C ALA A 174 -4.74 -5.25 27.69
N HIS A 175 -3.50 -5.60 27.29
CA HIS A 175 -2.94 -5.10 26.03
C HIS A 175 -3.73 -5.46 24.76
N PRO A 176 -4.45 -6.61 24.63
CA PRO A 176 -5.27 -6.87 23.46
C PRO A 176 -6.40 -5.84 23.31
N VAL A 177 -7.00 -5.45 24.44
CA VAL A 177 -8.07 -4.44 24.48
C VAL A 177 -7.53 -3.05 24.16
N ILE A 178 -6.40 -2.67 24.77
CA ILE A 178 -5.73 -1.40 24.51
C ILE A 178 -5.31 -1.32 23.03
N GLY A 179 -4.75 -2.40 22.49
CA GLY A 179 -4.31 -2.47 21.10
C GLY A 179 -5.48 -2.34 20.12
N HIS A 180 -6.59 -3.03 20.40
CA HIS A 180 -7.84 -2.84 19.66
C HIS A 180 -8.30 -1.36 19.69
N ASP A 181 -8.30 -0.73 20.86
CA ASP A 181 -8.79 0.64 21.03
C ASP A 181 -7.89 1.69 20.38
N ILE A 182 -6.59 1.44 20.29
CA ILE A 182 -5.64 2.25 19.51
C ILE A 182 -5.95 2.14 18.02
N LEU A 183 -6.16 0.91 17.53
CA LEU A 183 -6.27 0.64 16.09
C LEU A 183 -7.67 0.89 15.53
N ARG A 184 -8.74 0.85 16.34
CA ARG A 184 -10.14 0.97 15.86
C ARG A 184 -10.45 2.29 15.16
N GLY A 185 -9.64 3.33 15.40
CA GLY A 185 -9.76 4.63 14.73
C GLY A 185 -9.22 4.65 13.31
N ILE A 186 -8.50 3.60 12.88
CA ILE A 186 -7.87 3.50 11.56
C ILE A 186 -8.75 2.58 10.68
N PRO A 187 -9.49 3.11 9.69
CA PRO A 187 -10.41 2.31 8.87
C PRO A 187 -9.76 1.09 8.21
N GLN A 188 -8.50 1.23 7.78
CA GLN A 188 -7.70 0.17 7.16
C GLN A 188 -7.38 -1.00 8.10
N MET A 189 -7.53 -0.82 9.42
CA MET A 189 -7.27 -1.86 10.43
C MET A 189 -8.52 -2.62 10.85
N SER A 190 -9.70 -2.20 10.43
CA SER A 190 -11.00 -2.75 10.87
C SER A 190 -11.06 -4.28 10.77
N ASP A 191 -10.56 -4.85 9.67
CA ASP A 191 -10.58 -6.29 9.42
C ASP A 191 -9.68 -7.10 10.37
N ILE A 192 -8.63 -6.49 10.92
CA ILE A 192 -7.64 -7.18 11.77
C ILE A 192 -7.92 -7.03 13.28
N LEU A 193 -8.83 -6.14 13.67
CA LEU A 193 -9.13 -5.84 15.07
C LEU A 193 -9.51 -7.09 15.88
N CYS A 194 -10.23 -8.02 15.25
CA CYS A 194 -10.60 -9.29 15.89
C CYS A 194 -9.38 -10.19 16.19
N GLY A 195 -8.34 -10.15 15.34
CA GLY A 195 -7.11 -10.87 15.61
C GLY A 195 -6.33 -10.24 16.76
N VAL A 196 -6.19 -8.91 16.75
CA VAL A 196 -5.54 -8.16 17.84
C VAL A 196 -6.25 -8.37 19.18
N MET A 197 -7.58 -8.34 19.21
CA MET A 197 -8.34 -8.52 20.45
C MET A 197 -8.22 -9.92 21.05
N HIS A 198 -8.11 -10.97 20.21
CA HIS A 198 -8.32 -12.35 20.64
C HIS A 198 -7.10 -13.28 20.47
N HIS A 199 -5.92 -12.76 20.16
CA HIS A 199 -4.73 -13.59 19.94
C HIS A 199 -4.22 -14.33 21.19
N HIS A 200 -4.66 -13.93 22.39
CA HIS A 200 -4.40 -14.64 23.64
C HIS A 200 -5.58 -15.50 24.14
N GLU A 201 -6.63 -15.62 23.36
CA GLU A 201 -7.67 -16.62 23.60
C GLU A 201 -7.12 -18.02 23.31
N ARG A 202 -7.45 -18.98 24.16
CA ARG A 202 -6.95 -20.35 24.04
C ARG A 202 -8.03 -21.24 23.48
N PHE A 203 -7.70 -22.06 22.49
CA PHE A 203 -8.68 -22.96 21.86
C PHE A 203 -9.37 -23.88 22.87
N GLY A 204 -8.63 -24.39 23.86
CA GLY A 204 -9.16 -25.18 24.98
C GLY A 204 -9.83 -24.38 26.11
N GLY A 205 -9.90 -23.05 26.02
CA GLY A 205 -10.39 -22.15 27.06
C GLY A 205 -9.30 -21.68 28.04
N GLY A 206 -9.69 -20.76 28.94
CA GLY A 206 -8.76 -20.16 29.91
C GLY A 206 -7.80 -19.13 29.31
N GLY A 207 -8.13 -18.60 28.12
CA GLY A 207 -7.48 -17.42 27.55
C GLY A 207 -8.14 -16.12 28.01
N TYR A 208 -7.69 -15.01 27.44
CA TYR A 208 -8.15 -13.65 27.74
C TYR A 208 -8.19 -12.82 26.44
N PRO A 209 -8.93 -11.70 26.39
CA PRO A 209 -9.65 -11.03 27.49
C PRO A 209 -11.08 -11.53 27.76
N HIS A 210 -11.71 -12.25 26.84
CA HIS A 210 -13.13 -12.64 26.94
C HIS A 210 -13.33 -14.09 27.41
N GLY A 211 -12.28 -14.91 27.42
CA GLY A 211 -12.36 -16.30 27.86
C GLY A 211 -13.16 -17.18 26.90
N ILE A 212 -13.23 -16.78 25.63
CA ILE A 212 -13.88 -17.56 24.58
C ILE A 212 -12.99 -18.74 24.16
N SER A 213 -13.61 -19.75 23.54
CA SER A 213 -12.94 -21.02 23.23
C SER A 213 -13.44 -21.64 21.94
N GLY A 214 -12.65 -22.56 21.39
CA GLY A 214 -12.93 -23.24 20.14
C GLY A 214 -13.09 -22.26 18.97
N GLU A 215 -14.10 -22.51 18.14
CA GLU A 215 -14.39 -21.71 16.95
C GLU A 215 -15.05 -20.36 17.23
N ARG A 216 -15.43 -20.09 18.49
CA ARG A 216 -15.84 -18.72 18.88
C ARG A 216 -14.68 -17.73 18.79
N ILE A 217 -13.44 -18.22 18.86
CA ILE A 217 -12.25 -17.40 18.63
C ILE A 217 -12.16 -17.10 17.13
N PRO A 218 -12.13 -15.81 16.72
CA PRO A 218 -11.98 -15.44 15.32
C PRO A 218 -10.78 -16.14 14.68
N LEU A 219 -10.91 -16.48 13.39
CA LEU A 219 -9.86 -17.21 12.66
C LEU A 219 -8.51 -16.49 12.74
N LEU A 220 -8.50 -15.16 12.58
CA LEU A 220 -7.29 -14.35 12.75
C LEU A 220 -6.70 -14.49 14.16
N GLY A 221 -7.52 -14.46 15.22
CA GLY A 221 -7.04 -14.64 16.59
C GLY A 221 -6.36 -16.00 16.79
N ARG A 222 -6.93 -17.07 16.22
CA ARG A 222 -6.32 -18.41 16.25
C ARG A 222 -5.00 -18.47 15.49
N LEU A 223 -4.94 -17.88 14.29
CA LEU A 223 -3.72 -17.83 13.49
C LEU A 223 -2.59 -17.08 14.20
N ILE A 224 -2.89 -15.89 14.75
CA ILE A 224 -1.88 -15.09 15.46
C ILE A 224 -1.43 -15.80 16.73
N SER A 225 -2.33 -16.44 17.47
CA SER A 225 -1.98 -17.21 18.66
C SER A 225 -0.95 -18.31 18.36
N ILE A 226 -1.12 -19.02 17.24
CA ILE A 226 -0.16 -20.06 16.79
C ILE A 226 1.17 -19.42 16.39
N ALA A 227 1.13 -18.34 15.60
CA ALA A 227 2.34 -17.65 15.13
C ALA A 227 3.17 -17.05 16.28
N ASP A 228 2.52 -16.38 17.23
CA ASP A 228 3.15 -15.82 18.44
C ASP A 228 3.75 -16.93 19.32
N ALA A 229 2.99 -18.00 19.57
CA ALA A 229 3.50 -19.14 20.33
C ALA A 229 4.73 -19.77 19.66
N LEU A 230 4.74 -19.91 18.33
CA LEU A 230 5.89 -20.46 17.60
C LEU A 230 7.13 -19.57 17.72
N ASP A 231 6.98 -18.25 17.55
CA ASP A 231 8.11 -17.32 17.72
C ASP A 231 8.61 -17.32 19.17
N ALA A 232 7.69 -17.30 20.14
CA ALA A 232 8.02 -17.40 21.56
C ALA A 232 8.77 -18.71 21.89
N MET A 233 8.35 -19.81 21.25
CA MET A 233 9.00 -21.12 21.08
C MET A 233 10.51 -21.04 20.82
N THR A 234 10.82 -20.34 19.74
CA THR A 234 12.03 -20.53 18.95
C THR A 234 13.01 -19.37 19.05
N THR A 235 12.71 -18.38 19.89
CA THR A 235 13.55 -17.19 20.10
C THR A 235 14.09 -17.12 21.52
N ASN A 236 15.26 -16.51 21.68
CA ASN A 236 15.88 -16.35 22.99
C ASN A 236 15.10 -15.35 23.82
N ARG A 237 14.83 -15.75 25.05
CA ARG A 237 13.99 -15.07 26.01
C ARG A 237 14.80 -14.73 27.28
N THR A 238 14.52 -13.63 28.00
CA THR A 238 15.38 -13.10 29.10
C THR A 238 15.49 -14.12 30.23
N TYR A 239 14.45 -14.94 30.34
CA TYR A 239 14.29 -16.02 31.31
C TYR A 239 14.38 -17.42 30.69
N ARG A 240 14.60 -17.56 29.37
CA ARG A 240 14.56 -18.87 28.68
C ARG A 240 15.33 -18.89 27.35
N SER A 241 16.20 -19.87 27.11
CA SER A 241 16.82 -20.05 25.79
C SER A 241 15.81 -20.55 24.74
N ALA A 242 16.06 -20.21 23.47
CA ALA A 242 15.30 -20.69 22.32
C ALA A 242 15.26 -22.23 22.28
N ARG A 243 14.10 -22.81 21.93
CA ARG A 243 14.00 -24.24 21.63
C ARG A 243 14.38 -24.49 20.16
N PRO A 244 14.97 -25.66 19.83
CA PRO A 244 15.10 -26.08 18.44
C PRO A 244 13.72 -26.14 17.78
N MET A 245 13.64 -25.77 16.50
CA MET A 245 12.36 -25.77 15.75
C MET A 245 11.66 -27.13 15.82
N SER A 246 12.42 -28.24 15.74
CA SER A 246 11.86 -29.60 15.86
C SER A 246 11.09 -29.82 17.16
N ALA A 247 11.60 -29.31 18.28
CA ALA A 247 10.96 -29.44 19.60
C ALA A 247 9.82 -28.42 19.83
N ALA A 248 9.69 -27.41 18.97
CA ALA A 248 8.56 -26.48 18.99
C ALA A 248 7.38 -26.98 18.15
N LEU A 249 7.63 -27.94 17.25
CA LEU A 249 6.62 -28.56 16.39
C LEU A 249 5.98 -29.83 17.01
N GLU A 250 6.61 -30.41 18.03
CA GLU A 250 6.07 -31.50 18.87
C GLU A 250 5.07 -30.96 19.91
#